data_AF-A0A959P237-F1
#
_entry.id   AF-A0A959P237-F1
#
_cell.length_a   1.000
_cell.length_b   1.000
_cell.length_c   1.000
_cell.angle_alpha   90.00
_cell.angle_beta   90.00
_cell.angle_gamma   90.00
#
_symmetry.space_group_name_H-M   'P 1'
#
loop_
_entity.id
_entity.type
_entity.pdbx_description
1 polymer ?
#
loop_
_entity_poly.entity_id
_entity_poly.type
_entity_poly.pdbx_seq_one_letter_code
_entity_poly.pdbx_strand_id
1 'polypeptide(L)'
;NRHMRENYLETEQYPMAAYTGKITKAEKLEENQFEVQVSGEMNIHGISIPQIIEGRIIINDWGIRVITNFIVKLSDHKIEIPSLMFMKIDENMDLQLDFNLEEAK
;
A
#
# COMPACT_ATOMS: atom_id res chain seq x y z
N ASN A 1 7.15 16.09 4.34
CA ASN A 1 6.85 17.48 3.91
C ASN A 1 5.58 17.93 4.62
N ARG A 2 5.55 19.14 5.18
CA ARG A 2 4.37 19.70 5.88
C ARG A 2 3.16 19.86 4.95
N HIS A 3 3.36 20.37 3.74
CA HIS A 3 2.29 20.59 2.77
C HIS A 3 1.54 19.31 2.42
N MET A 4 2.24 18.20 2.15
CA MET A 4 1.59 16.90 1.88
C MET A 4 0.72 16.42 3.05
N ARG A 5 1.20 16.59 4.28
CA ARG A 5 0.48 16.13 5.48
C ARG A 5 -0.74 16.99 5.80
N GLU A 6 -0.61 18.31 5.68
CA GLU A 6 -1.65 19.25 6.09
C GLU A 6 -2.67 19.51 4.95
N ASN A 7 -2.22 19.67 3.71
CA ASN A 7 -3.06 20.15 2.60
C ASN A 7 -3.62 19.05 1.68
N TYR A 8 -3.15 17.80 1.81
CA TYR A 8 -3.53 16.71 0.91
C TYR A 8 -3.95 15.44 1.66
N LEU A 9 -3.11 14.97 2.58
CA LEU A 9 -3.36 13.74 3.32
C LEU A 9 -4.15 13.96 4.62
N GLU A 10 -4.23 15.22 5.09
CA GLU A 10 -4.94 15.63 6.31
C GLU A 10 -4.62 14.70 7.50
N THR A 11 -3.33 14.43 7.74
CA THR A 11 -2.88 13.36 8.64
C THR A 11 -3.24 13.57 10.12
N GLU A 12 -3.70 14.77 10.51
CA GLU A 12 -4.27 14.97 11.84
C GLU A 12 -5.63 14.28 11.98
N GLN A 13 -6.44 14.27 10.91
CA GLN A 13 -7.74 13.61 10.85
C GLN A 13 -7.63 12.14 10.39
N TYR A 14 -6.71 11.87 9.44
CA TYR A 14 -6.47 10.55 8.87
C TYR A 14 -5.02 10.11 9.12
N PRO A 15 -4.67 9.73 10.36
CA PRO A 15 -3.28 9.49 10.77
C PRO A 15 -2.66 8.25 10.15
N MET A 16 -3.47 7.35 9.59
CA MET A 16 -3.03 6.06 9.07
C MET A 16 -3.65 5.78 7.71
N ALA A 17 -2.86 5.09 6.88
CA ALA A 17 -3.34 4.36 5.72
C ALA A 17 -3.21 2.87 6.03
N ALA A 18 -4.17 2.07 5.59
CA ALA A 18 -4.20 0.64 5.87
C ALA A 18 -4.74 -0.15 4.69
N TYR A 19 -4.07 -1.24 4.34
CA TYR A 19 -4.63 -2.26 3.47
C TYR A 19 -5.09 -3.45 4.30
N THR A 20 -6.34 -3.87 4.15
CA THR A 20 -6.89 -5.04 4.83
C THR A 20 -7.46 -6.00 3.80
N GLY A 21 -6.99 -7.25 3.80
CA GLY A 21 -7.39 -8.22 2.80
C GLY A 21 -7.09 -9.66 3.19
N LYS A 22 -7.38 -10.57 2.26
CA LYS A 22 -7.12 -12.01 2.39
C LYS A 22 -6.33 -12.48 1.18
N ILE A 23 -5.36 -13.36 1.41
CA ILE A 23 -4.66 -14.06 0.33
C ILE A 23 -5.68 -14.94 -0.38
N THR A 24 -5.94 -14.67 -1.66
CA THR A 24 -6.88 -15.41 -2.50
C THR A 24 -6.17 -16.39 -3.42
N LYS A 25 -4.90 -16.15 -3.72
CA LYS A 25 -4.04 -17.01 -4.53
C LYS A 25 -2.64 -17.04 -3.94
N ALA A 26 -2.02 -18.22 -3.93
CA ALA A 26 -0.62 -18.39 -3.59
C ALA A 26 -0.02 -19.47 -4.51
N GLU A 27 0.98 -19.08 -5.30
CA GLU A 27 1.69 -19.95 -6.23
C GLU A 27 3.14 -20.09 -5.79
N LYS A 28 3.58 -21.32 -5.60
CA LYS A 28 4.98 -21.61 -5.26
C LYS A 28 5.85 -21.33 -6.47
N LEU A 29 6.82 -20.42 -6.32
CA LEU A 29 7.83 -20.14 -7.33
C LEU A 29 9.04 -21.05 -7.13
N GLU A 30 9.55 -21.09 -5.89
CA GLU A 30 10.72 -21.88 -5.48
C GLU A 30 10.49 -22.41 -4.07
N GLU A 31 11.47 -23.15 -3.52
CA GLU A 31 11.46 -23.45 -2.10
C GLU A 31 11.44 -22.15 -1.29
N ASN A 32 10.48 -22.04 -0.37
CA ASN A 32 10.26 -20.84 0.46
C ASN A 32 9.95 -19.53 -0.29
N GLN A 33 9.64 -19.55 -1.59
CA GLN A 33 9.22 -18.36 -2.33
C GLN A 33 7.86 -18.55 -3.00
N PHE A 34 6.97 -17.58 -2.81
CA PHE A 34 5.60 -17.62 -3.31
C PHE A 34 5.22 -16.29 -3.96
N GLU A 35 4.56 -16.37 -5.11
CA GLU A 35 3.77 -15.27 -5.64
C GLU A 35 2.37 -15.34 -5.03
N VAL A 36 1.87 -14.22 -4.53
CA VAL A 36 0.58 -14.15 -3.85
C VAL A 36 -0.29 -13.05 -4.45
N GLN A 37 -1.59 -13.30 -4.44
CA GLN A 37 -2.62 -12.31 -4.72
C GLN A 37 -3.44 -12.12 -3.45
N VAL A 38 -3.61 -10.87 -3.05
CA VAL A 38 -4.40 -10.46 -1.88
C VAL A 38 -5.59 -9.66 -2.40
N SER A 39 -6.80 -10.06 -2.03
CA SER A 39 -8.02 -9.30 -2.30
C SER A 39 -8.48 -8.61 -1.02
N GLY A 40 -8.73 -7.31 -1.11
CA GLY A 40 -8.99 -6.49 0.06
C GLY A 40 -9.35 -5.05 -0.29
N GLU A 41 -9.23 -4.18 0.69
CA GLU A 41 -9.53 -2.76 0.59
C GLU A 41 -8.34 -1.93 1.07
N MET A 42 -7.98 -0.92 0.30
CA MET A 42 -7.04 0.12 0.68
C MET A 42 -7.81 1.28 1.30
N ASN A 43 -7.53 1.62 2.55
CA ASN A 43 -8.06 2.81 3.21
C ASN A 43 -6.99 3.89 3.26
N ILE A 44 -7.26 5.02 2.62
CA ILE A 44 -6.46 6.24 2.66
C ILE A 44 -7.43 7.40 2.78
N HIS A 45 -7.11 8.41 3.60
CA HIS A 45 -7.97 9.59 3.80
C HIS A 45 -9.40 9.18 4.23
N GLY A 46 -9.53 8.10 5.01
CA GLY A 46 -10.84 7.57 5.43
C GLY A 46 -11.71 6.98 4.31
N ILE A 47 -11.22 6.93 3.06
CA ILE A 47 -11.91 6.34 1.92
C ILE A 47 -11.32 4.96 1.63
N SER A 48 -12.16 3.92 1.73
CA SER A 48 -11.80 2.55 1.39
C SER A 48 -12.12 2.25 -0.08
N ILE A 49 -11.12 1.77 -0.81
CA ILE A 49 -11.23 1.35 -2.21
C ILE A 49 -10.86 -0.13 -2.32
N PRO A 50 -11.76 -0.98 -2.85
CA PRO A 50 -11.44 -2.38 -3.13
C PRO A 50 -10.32 -2.48 -4.15
N GLN A 51 -9.27 -3.24 -3.81
CA GLN A 51 -8.11 -3.43 -4.68
C GLN A 51 -7.51 -4.82 -4.46
N ILE A 52 -7.15 -5.45 -5.58
CA ILE A 52 -6.35 -6.67 -5.57
C ILE A 52 -4.89 -6.25 -5.68
N ILE A 53 -4.06 -6.74 -4.77
CA ILE A 53 -2.61 -6.47 -4.72
C ILE A 53 -1.87 -7.78 -4.91
N GLU A 54 -0.86 -7.75 -5.78
CA GLU A 54 0.05 -8.88 -6.00
C GLU A 54 1.38 -8.61 -5.29
N GLY A 55 2.04 -9.68 -4.87
CA GLY A 55 3.31 -9.58 -4.18
C GLY A 55 4.05 -10.90 -4.10
N ARG A 56 5.23 -10.84 -3.52
CA ARG A 56 6.10 -11.99 -3.27
C ARG A 56 6.32 -12.17 -1.78
N ILE A 57 6.16 -13.41 -1.32
CA ILE A 57 6.49 -13.85 0.03
C ILE A 57 7.76 -14.71 -0.05
N ILE A 58 8.76 -14.37 0.75
CA ILE A 58 10.02 -15.13 0.88
C ILE A 58 10.16 -15.53 2.36
N ILE A 59 10.17 -16.82 2.63
CA ILE A 59 10.37 -17.37 3.97
C ILE A 59 11.85 -17.66 4.16
N ASN A 60 12.42 -17.22 5.27
CA ASN A 60 13.81 -17.49 5.63
C ASN A 60 13.94 -17.72 7.14
N ASP A 61 15.16 -18.03 7.59
CA ASP A 61 15.45 -18.34 9.00
C ASP A 61 15.10 -17.21 9.97
N TRP A 62 14.96 -15.97 9.48
CA TRP A 62 14.68 -14.76 10.25
C TRP A 62 13.20 -14.33 10.18
N GLY A 63 12.35 -15.08 9.47
CA GLY A 63 10.92 -14.81 9.36
C GLY A 63 10.45 -14.71 7.91
N ILE A 64 9.49 -13.81 7.65
CA ILE A 64 8.85 -13.67 6.35
C ILE A 64 9.19 -12.30 5.76
N ARG A 65 9.82 -12.26 4.59
CA ARG A 65 9.98 -11.03 3.80
C ARG A 65 8.84 -10.91 2.80
N VAL A 66 8.23 -9.73 2.74
CA VAL A 66 7.15 -9.40 1.81
C VAL A 66 7.63 -8.29 0.88
N ILE A 67 7.49 -8.49 -0.42
CA ILE A 67 7.82 -7.52 -1.45
C ILE A 67 6.57 -7.31 -2.30
N THR A 68 6.14 -6.07 -2.49
CA THR A 68 4.98 -5.74 -3.33
C THR A 68 5.12 -4.35 -3.91
N ASN A 69 4.53 -4.15 -5.09
CA ASN A 69 4.39 -2.86 -5.71
C ASN A 69 2.96 -2.71 -6.26
N PHE A 70 2.37 -1.55 -6.01
CA PHE A 70 1.04 -1.25 -6.55
C PHE A 70 0.84 0.25 -6.65
N ILE A 71 -0.07 0.64 -7.53
CA ILE A 71 -0.42 2.04 -7.74
C ILE A 71 -1.64 2.37 -6.88
N VAL A 72 -1.59 3.54 -6.24
CA VAL A 72 -2.73 4.20 -5.63
C VAL A 72 -3.03 5.47 -6.40
N LYS A 73 -4.28 5.63 -6.83
CA LYS A 73 -4.73 6.88 -7.44
C LYS A 73 -5.29 7.81 -6.38
N LEU A 74 -4.70 9.00 -6.22
CA LEU A 74 -5.09 9.95 -5.17
C LEU A 74 -6.58 10.35 -5.25
N SER A 75 -7.10 10.51 -6.47
CA SER A 75 -8.50 10.89 -6.69
C SER A 75 -9.50 9.87 -6.15
N ASP A 76 -9.16 8.59 -6.15
CA ASP A 76 -10.07 7.52 -5.71
C ASP A 76 -10.29 7.61 -4.20
N HIS A 77 -9.33 8.16 -3.47
CA HIS A 77 -9.40 8.44 -2.04
C HIS A 77 -9.83 9.88 -1.73
N LYS A 78 -10.40 10.60 -2.71
CA LYS A 78 -10.82 12.01 -2.59
C LYS A 78 -9.71 12.98 -2.18
N ILE A 79 -8.45 12.64 -2.48
CA ILE A 79 -7.34 13.56 -2.32
C ILE A 79 -7.24 14.39 -3.58
N GLU A 80 -7.70 15.64 -3.49
CA GLU A 80 -7.65 16.57 -4.62
C GLU A 80 -6.23 17.09 -4.85
N ILE A 81 -5.83 17.15 -6.12
CA ILE A 81 -4.59 17.79 -6.54
C ILE A 81 -4.96 19.17 -7.09
N PRO A 82 -4.68 20.28 -6.37
CA PRO A 82 -5.02 21.61 -6.84
C PRO A 82 -4.32 21.92 -8.16
N SER A 83 -5.10 22.34 -9.15
CA SER A 83 -4.60 22.70 -10.49
C SER A 83 -3.68 23.92 -10.49
N LEU A 84 -3.72 24.75 -9.44
CA LEU A 84 -3.06 26.05 -9.37
C LEU A 84 -1.82 26.09 -8.45
N MET A 85 -1.12 24.97 -8.28
CA MET A 85 0.05 24.91 -7.41
C MET A 85 1.35 24.75 -8.22
N PHE A 86 2.41 25.46 -7.81
CA PHE A 86 3.76 25.35 -8.38
C PHE A 86 4.41 23.96 -8.18
N MET A 87 3.74 23.08 -7.44
CA MET A 87 4.20 21.72 -7.12
C MET A 87 3.49 20.71 -8.01
N LYS A 88 4.25 19.95 -8.79
CA LYS A 88 3.73 18.80 -9.54
C LYS A 88 3.65 17.61 -8.58
N ILE A 89 2.43 17.18 -8.28
CA ILE A 89 2.15 15.92 -7.58
C ILE A 89 1.53 15.00 -8.63
N ASP A 90 2.06 13.77 -8.74
CA ASP A 90 1.47 12.77 -9.63
C ASP A 90 0.11 12.33 -9.09
N GLU A 91 -0.85 12.06 -9.96
CA GLU A 91 -2.13 11.48 -9.56
C GLU A 91 -1.98 10.02 -9.16
N ASN A 92 -1.01 9.32 -9.76
CA ASN A 92 -0.73 7.92 -9.54
C ASN A 92 0.52 7.79 -8.67
N MET A 93 0.33 7.29 -7.45
CA MET A 93 1.41 7.00 -6.51
C MET A 93 1.84 5.55 -6.66
N ASP A 94 3.07 5.34 -7.13
CA ASP A 94 3.71 4.03 -7.10
C ASP A 94 4.20 3.74 -5.67
N LEU A 95 3.56 2.78 -5.01
CA LEU A 95 3.93 2.32 -3.69
C LEU A 95 4.74 1.04 -3.81
N GLN A 96 6.00 1.11 -3.41
CA GLN A 96 6.91 -0.02 -3.36
C GLN A 96 7.20 -0.36 -1.90
N LEU A 97 6.86 -1.57 -1.48
CA LEU A 97 7.03 -2.03 -0.12
C LEU A 97 7.94 -3.26 -0.09
N ASP A 98 8.87 -3.25 0.84
CA ASP A 98 9.78 -4.34 1.13
C ASP A 98 10.02 -4.35 2.65
N PHE A 99 9.43 -5.33 3.33
CA PHE A 99 9.46 -5.41 4.78
C PHE A 99 9.54 -6.85 5.27
N ASN A 100 10.05 -7.01 6.49
CA ASN A 100 10.09 -8.29 7.18
C ASN A 100 8.99 -8.33 8.24
N LEU A 101 8.35 -9.49 8.36
CA LEU A 101 7.44 -9.86 9.42
C LEU A 101 8.16 -10.83 10.35
N GLU A 102 8.15 -10.49 11.63
CA GLU A 102 8.61 -11.35 12.70
C GLU A 102 7.40 -11.88 13.47
N GLU A 103 7.54 -13.07 14.06
CA GLU A 103 6.51 -13.60 14.95
C GLU A 103 6.31 -12.64 16.14
N ALA A 104 5.05 -12.26 16.39
CA ALA A 104 4.72 -11.45 17.55
C ALA A 104 5.00 -12.26 18.82
N LYS A 105 5.88 -11.73 19.69
CA LYS A 105 6.19 -12.32 20.99
C LYS A 105 5.04 -12.18 21.98
#